data_AF-A0A916MVA1-F1
#
_entry.id   AF-A0A916MVA1-F1
#
_cell.length_a   1.000
_cell.length_b   1.000
_cell.length_c   1.000
_cell.angle_alpha   90.00
_cell.angle_beta   90.00
_cell.angle_gamma   90.00
#
_symmetry.space_group_name_H-M   'P 1'
#
loop_
_entity.id
_entity.type
_entity.pdbx_description
1 polymer ?
#
loop_
_entity_poly.entity_id
_entity_poly.type
_entity_poly.pdbx_seq_one_letter_code
_entity_poly.pdbx_strand_id
1 'polypeptide(L)' 'MNKAQRNIHRRSHAGGFSLIEMLAVIVLIGIVAGIVVQQVGKNVDKGKWGAGKAAVGRLAGDIDAYALDNGSPPAR' A
#
# COMPACT_ATOMS: atom_id res chain seq x y z
N MET A 1 61.10 8.23 -34.23
CA MET A 1 60.87 6.85 -33.70
C MET A 1 59.57 6.86 -32.89
N ASN A 2 58.42 6.78 -33.56
CA ASN A 2 57.11 7.04 -32.94
C ASN A 2 56.46 5.71 -32.54
N LYS A 3 56.44 5.39 -31.25
CA LYS A 3 55.76 4.18 -30.76
C LYS A 3 54.27 4.47 -30.65
N ALA A 4 53.51 3.85 -31.54
CA ALA A 4 52.07 3.95 -31.64
C ALA A 4 51.39 3.70 -30.29
N GLN A 5 50.65 4.71 -29.83
CA GLN A 5 49.73 4.63 -28.71
C GLN A 5 48.60 3.67 -29.08
N ARG A 6 48.69 2.41 -28.62
CA ARG A 6 47.60 1.44 -28.75
C ARG A 6 46.55 1.73 -27.68
N ASN A 7 45.60 2.61 -28.02
CA ASN A 7 44.38 2.81 -27.25
C ASN A 7 43.48 1.56 -27.38
N ILE A 8 43.57 0.66 -26.40
CA ILE A 8 42.65 -0.47 -26.25
C ILE A 8 41.32 0.09 -25.74
N HIS A 9 40.43 0.46 -26.67
CA HIS A 9 39.05 0.79 -26.34
C HIS A 9 38.35 -0.50 -25.90
N ARG A 10 38.21 -0.71 -24.59
CA ARG A 10 37.29 -1.73 -24.05
C ARG A 10 35.88 -1.31 -24.48
N ARG A 11 35.31 -2.01 -25.47
CA ARG A 11 33.88 -1.90 -25.79
C ARG A 11 33.11 -2.33 -24.55
N SER A 12 32.56 -1.36 -23.83
CA SER A 12 31.50 -1.59 -22.86
C SER A 12 30.38 -2.29 -23.60
N HIS A 13 30.22 -3.59 -23.37
CA HIS A 13 29.03 -4.29 -23.82
C HIS A 13 27.89 -3.74 -22.97
N ALA A 14 27.21 -2.72 -23.49
CA ALA A 14 25.92 -2.33 -22.96
C ALA A 14 25.01 -3.54 -23.19
N GLY A 15 24.83 -4.34 -22.13
CA GLY A 15 23.89 -5.46 -22.12
C GLY A 15 22.50 -4.88 -22.30
N GLY A 16 21.95 -5.07 -23.50
CA GLY A 16 20.56 -4.73 -23.80
C GLY A 16 19.60 -5.67 -23.09
N PHE A 17 18.45 -5.11 -22.75
CA PHE A 17 17.30 -5.72 -22.10
C PHE A 17 16.90 -7.08 -22.71
N SER A 18 16.70 -8.10 -21.87
CA SER A 18 16.31 -9.44 -22.32
C SER A 18 14.82 -9.72 -22.09
N LEU A 19 14.20 -10.53 -22.96
CA LEU A 19 12.82 -10.99 -22.78
C LEU A 19 12.63 -11.72 -21.45
N ILE A 20 13.61 -12.53 -21.04
CA ILE A 20 13.53 -13.27 -19.77
C ILE A 20 13.56 -12.34 -18.57
N GLU A 21 14.27 -11.21 -18.68
CA GLU A 21 14.36 -10.20 -17.63
C GLU A 21 13.01 -9.52 -17.43
N MET A 22 12.33 -9.15 -18.53
CA MET A 22 10.98 -8.58 -18.42
C MET A 22 9.95 -9.59 -17.92
N LEU A 23 10.05 -10.85 -18.33
CA LEU A 23 9.20 -11.91 -17.82
C LEU A 23 9.38 -12.09 -16.32
N ALA A 24 10.63 -12.14 -15.83
CA ALA A 24 10.92 -12.22 -14.41
C ALA A 24 10.33 -11.03 -13.63
N VAL A 25 10.43 -9.81 -14.17
CA VAL A 25 9.85 -8.60 -13.56
C VAL A 25 8.32 -8.67 -13.50
N ILE A 26 7.65 -9.04 -14.59
CA ILE A 26 6.19 -9.15 -14.63
C ILE A 26 5.69 -10.22 -13.65
N VAL A 27 6.37 -11.36 -13.57
CA VAL A 27 6.07 -12.42 -12.61
C VAL A 27 6.22 -11.92 -11.18
N LEU A 28 7.32 -11.21 -10.88
CA LEU A 28 7.55 -10.64 -9.56
C LEU A 28 6.46 -9.62 -9.18
N ILE A 29 6.10 -8.72 -10.10
CA ILE A 29 5.02 -7.75 -9.91
C ILE A 29 3.70 -8.48 -9.65
N GLY A 30 3.38 -9.53 -10.40
CA GLY A 30 2.17 -10.33 -10.22
C GLY A 30 2.07 -10.96 -8.83
N ILE A 31 3.18 -11.54 -8.35
CA ILE A 31 3.24 -12.14 -7.00
C ILE A 31 3.03 -11.07 -5.92
N VAL A 32 3.75 -9.95 -6.01
CA VAL A 32 3.64 -8.85 -5.04
C VAL A 32 2.22 -8.26 -5.06
N ALA A 33 1.67 -7.99 -6.24
CA ALA A 33 0.32 -7.43 -6.39
C ALA A 33 -0.74 -8.35 -5.76
N GLY A 34 -0.65 -9.66 -5.97
CA GLY A 34 -1.57 -10.63 -5.36
C GLY A 34 -1.58 -10.58 -3.83
N ILE A 35 -0.40 -10.52 -3.21
CA ILE A 35 -0.28 -10.45 -1.74
C ILE A 35 -0.80 -9.12 -1.20
N VAL A 36 -0.44 -8.00 -1.84
CA VAL A 36 -0.84 -6.65 -1.40
C VAL A 36 -2.35 -6.47 -1.45
N VAL A 37 -3.02 -6.91 -2.52
CA VAL A 37 -4.49 -6.79 -2.65
C VAL A 37 -5.21 -7.52 -1.51
N GLN A 38 -4.80 -8.76 -1.20
CA GLN A 38 -5.40 -9.54 -0.11
C GLN A 38 -5.14 -8.90 1.26
N GLN A 39 -3.95 -8.37 1.49
CA GLN A 39 -3.58 -7.73 2.76
C GLN A 39 -4.34 -6.41 2.97
N VAL A 40 -4.42 -5.57 1.94
CA VAL A 40 -5.15 -4.29 1.99
C VAL A 40 -6.64 -4.55 2.17
N GLY A 41 -7.23 -5.49 1.43
CA GLY A 41 -8.65 -5.85 1.60
C GLY A 41 -8.99 -6.24 3.04
N LYS A 42 -8.20 -7.15 3.65
CA LYS A 42 -8.36 -7.54 5.06
C LYS A 42 -8.24 -6.37 6.03
N ASN A 43 -7.34 -5.42 5.76
CA ASN A 43 -7.16 -4.24 6.61
C ASN A 43 -8.32 -3.24 6.48
N VAL A 44 -8.89 -3.08 5.28
CA VAL A 44 -10.08 -2.24 5.06
C VAL A 44 -11.27 -2.79 5.84
N ASP A 45 -11.49 -4.11 5.81
CA ASP A 45 -12.60 -4.72 6.55
C ASP A 45 -12.46 -4.55 8.06
N LYS A 46 -11.24 -4.73 8.60
CA LYS A 46 -10.93 -4.40 10.00
C LYS A 46 -11.17 -2.93 10.31
N GLY A 47 -10.80 -2.04 9.40
CA GLY A 47 -11.02 -0.59 9.52
C GLY A 47 -12.51 -0.24 9.57
N LYS A 48 -13.34 -0.84 8.72
CA LYS A 48 -14.80 -0.67 8.74
C LYS A 48 -15.42 -1.12 10.06
N TRP A 49 -14.99 -2.27 10.59
CA TRP A 49 -15.44 -2.75 11.90
C TRP A 49 -15.05 -1.79 13.04
N GLY A 50 -13.78 -1.36 13.05
CA GLY A 50 -13.28 -0.39 14.03
C GLY A 50 -14.03 0.95 13.96
N ALA A 51 -14.28 1.45 12.75
CA ALA A 51 -15.06 2.67 12.52
C ALA A 51 -16.50 2.54 13.01
N GLY A 52 -17.16 1.40 12.76
CA GLY A 52 -18.50 1.12 13.26
C GLY A 52 -18.56 1.11 14.78
N LYS A 53 -17.61 0.44 15.44
CA LYS A 53 -17.51 0.43 16.91
C LYS A 53 -17.28 1.84 17.48
N ALA A 54 -16.41 2.62 16.84
CA ALA A 54 -16.17 4.01 17.22
C ALA A 54 -17.42 4.88 17.04
N ALA A 55 -18.17 4.69 15.95
CA ALA A 55 -19.41 5.40 15.69
C ALA A 55 -20.50 5.11 16.75
N VAL A 56 -20.66 3.83 17.14
CA VAL A 56 -21.60 3.46 18.22
C VAL A 56 -21.17 4.04 19.55
N GLY A 57 -19.87 3.99 19.89
CA GLY A 57 -19.35 4.59 21.12
C GLY A 57 -19.55 6.10 21.15
N ARG A 58 -19.36 6.78 20.02
CA ARG A 58 -19.63 8.20 19.87
C ARG A 58 -21.11 8.52 20.07
N LEU A 59 -22.00 7.75 19.44
CA LEU A 59 -23.44 7.91 19.61
C LEU A 59 -23.87 7.73 21.07
N ALA A 60 -23.32 6.75 21.79
CA ALA A 60 -23.61 6.56 23.21
C ALA A 60 -23.18 7.77 24.05
N GLY A 61 -21.98 8.31 23.80
CA GLY A 61 -21.51 9.52 24.46
C GLY A 61 -22.37 10.76 24.14
N ASP A 62 -22.84 10.89 22.90
CA ASP A 62 -23.73 11.98 22.50
C ASP A 62 -25.10 11.87 23.20
N ILE A 63 -25.62 10.64 23.41
CA ILE A 63 -26.85 10.39 24.17
C ILE A 63 -26.68 10.74 25.64
N ASP A 64 -25.56 10.34 26.25
CA ASP A 64 -25.26 10.64 27.65
C ASP A 64 -25.14 12.16 27.86
N ALA A 65 -24.43 12.85 26.96
CA ALA A 65 -24.33 14.31 26.98
C ALA A 65 -25.71 14.98 26.88
N TYR A 66 -26.55 14.53 25.94
CA TYR A 66 -27.91 15.04 25.82
C TYR A 66 -28.72 14.83 27.10
N ALA A 67 -28.63 13.66 27.72
CA ALA A 67 -29.36 13.34 28.95
C ALA A 67 -28.89 14.18 30.14
N LEU A 68 -27.60 14.50 30.22
CA LEU A 68 -27.06 15.42 31.24
C LEU A 68 -27.60 16.84 31.05
N ASP A 69 -27.75 17.30 29.81
CA ASP A 69 -28.23 18.64 29.50
C ASP A 69 -29.76 18.78 29.67
N ASN A 70 -30.52 17.74 29.33
CA ASN A 70 -31.99 17.78 29.24
C ASN A 70 -32.72 16.98 30.34
N GLY A 71 -31.99 16.26 31.20
CA GLY A 71 -32.55 15.47 32.29
C GLY A 71 -33.14 14.11 31.89
N SER A 72 -33.16 13.78 30.59
CA SER A 72 -33.60 12.48 30.08
C SER A 72 -32.97 12.17 28.71
N PRO A 73 -32.73 10.88 28.37
CA PRO A 73 -32.30 10.50 27.03
C PRO A 73 -33.26 10.99 25.92
N PRO A 74 -32.79 11.14 24.67
CA PRO A 74 -33.63 11.55 23.55
C PRO A 74 -34.83 10.62 23.35
N ALA A 75 -36.02 11.18 23.13
CA ALA A 75 -37.17 10.41 22.68
C ALA A 75 -36.95 9.95 21.22
N ARG A 76 -37.47 8.76 20.89
CA ARG A 76 -37.31 8.13 19.57
C ARG A 76 -37.68 9.02 18.40
#